data_AF-A0A9E1QBI2-F1
#
_entry.id   AF-A0A9E1QBI2-F1
#
_cell.length_a   1.000
_cell.length_b   1.000
_cell.length_c   1.000
_cell.angle_alpha   90.00
_cell.angle_beta   90.00
_cell.angle_gamma   90.00
#
_symmetry.space_group_name_H-M   'P 1'
#
loop_
_entity.id
_entity.type
_entity.pdbx_description
1 polymer ?
#
loop_
_entity_poly.entity_id
_entity_poly.type
_entity_poly.pdbx_seq_one_letter_code
_entity_poly.pdbx_strand_id
1 'polypeptide(L)'
;MKILIIDNYDSFTYNLVHMVEKITNQFPTVFRNDEISLEDINYYDMIMLSPGPGIPKEAGILKDIIYRYAGKKPIFGVCLGLQAIVEVFGGSIINMDEVYHGVATEMEVIISDATIFKNIP
;
A
#
# COMPACT_ATOMS: atom_id res chain seq x y z
N MET A 1 -1.29 -10.77 -14.90
CA MET A 1 -0.67 -10.62 -13.58
C MET A 1 -1.80 -10.39 -12.60
N LYS A 2 -2.00 -11.28 -11.62
CA LYS A 2 -3.09 -11.16 -10.65
C LYS A 2 -2.70 -10.16 -9.56
N ILE A 3 -3.31 -9.00 -9.57
CA ILE A 3 -3.02 -7.93 -8.60
C ILE A 3 -4.09 -7.98 -7.51
N LEU A 4 -3.64 -8.02 -6.26
CA LEU A 4 -4.49 -7.88 -5.08
C LEU A 4 -4.33 -6.48 -4.51
N ILE A 5 -5.43 -5.79 -4.26
CA ILE A 5 -5.48 -4.57 -3.45
C ILE A 5 -6.17 -4.91 -2.13
N ILE A 6 -5.48 -4.65 -1.03
CA ILE A 6 -6.05 -4.72 0.32
C ILE A 6 -6.63 -3.35 0.65
N ASP A 7 -7.95 -3.29 0.80
CA ASP A 7 -8.70 -2.11 1.23
C ASP A 7 -8.71 -2.01 2.76
N ASN A 8 -8.05 -0.99 3.29
CA ASN A 8 -8.09 -0.65 4.71
C ASN A 8 -9.25 0.30 5.03
N TYR A 9 -10.42 0.08 4.41
CA TYR A 9 -11.63 0.90 4.55
C TYR A 9 -11.42 2.36 4.15
N ASP A 10 -10.78 2.59 3.00
CA ASP A 10 -10.47 3.93 2.52
C ASP A 10 -11.35 4.40 1.35
N SER A 11 -11.72 5.67 1.39
CA SER A 11 -12.54 6.30 0.34
C SER A 11 -11.79 6.45 -0.99
N PHE A 12 -10.46 6.34 -1.01
CA PHE A 12 -9.64 6.49 -2.22
C PHE A 12 -9.14 5.15 -2.80
N THR A 13 -9.48 4.00 -2.20
CA THR A 13 -9.07 2.68 -2.70
C THR A 13 -9.41 2.48 -4.19
N TYR A 14 -10.57 2.92 -4.64
CA TYR A 14 -10.96 2.76 -6.06
C TYR A 14 -10.22 3.69 -7.02
N ASN A 15 -9.59 4.77 -6.55
CA ASN A 15 -8.67 5.53 -7.40
C ASN A 15 -7.46 4.66 -7.78
N LEU A 16 -6.95 3.89 -6.82
CA LEU A 16 -5.87 2.93 -7.07
C LEU A 16 -6.32 1.81 -8.02
N VAL A 17 -7.53 1.27 -7.84
CA VAL A 17 -8.12 0.26 -8.74
C VAL A 17 -8.13 0.75 -10.18
N HIS A 18 -8.69 1.93 -10.43
CA HIS A 18 -8.78 2.49 -11.79
C HIS A 18 -7.41 2.84 -12.38
N MET A 19 -6.45 3.30 -11.57
CA MET A 19 -5.07 3.54 -12.03
C MET A 19 -4.40 2.24 -12.46
N VAL A 20 -4.54 1.17 -11.67
CA VAL A 20 -4.01 -0.15 -12.00
C VAL A 20 -4.67 -0.70 -13.26
N GLU A 21 -5.99 -0.62 -13.36
CA GLU A 21 -6.74 -1.06 -14.54
C GLU A 21 -6.28 -0.32 -15.80
N LYS A 22 -6.13 1.02 -15.73
CA LYS A 22 -5.66 1.84 -16.85
C LYS A 22 -4.25 1.47 -17.33
N ILE A 23 -3.35 1.09 -16.41
CA ILE A 23 -1.96 0.75 -16.75
C ILE A 23 -1.85 -0.69 -17.27
N THR A 24 -2.60 -1.61 -16.68
CA THR A 24 -2.44 -3.05 -16.90
C THR A 24 -3.50 -3.66 -17.83
N ASN A 25 -4.55 -2.89 -18.15
CA ASN A 25 -5.79 -3.35 -18.81
C ASN A 25 -6.46 -4.53 -18.07
N GLN A 26 -6.26 -4.63 -16.75
CA GLN A 26 -6.80 -5.70 -15.91
C GLN A 26 -7.40 -5.10 -14.63
N PHE A 27 -8.64 -5.45 -14.33
CA PHE A 27 -9.26 -5.05 -13.07
C PHE A 27 -8.63 -5.83 -11.90
N PRO A 28 -7.98 -5.17 -10.93
CA PRO A 28 -7.38 -5.85 -9.79
C PRO A 28 -8.46 -6.44 -8.87
N THR A 29 -8.12 -7.50 -8.13
CA THR A 29 -9.02 -8.01 -7.09
C THR A 29 -8.87 -7.16 -5.83
N VAL A 30 -9.99 -6.82 -5.20
CA VAL A 30 -10.03 -6.02 -3.98
C VAL A 30 -10.66 -6.83 -2.87
N PHE A 31 -10.01 -6.87 -1.71
CA PHE A 31 -10.56 -7.41 -0.47
C PHE A 31 -10.27 -6.44 0.66
N ARG A 32 -11.17 -6.33 1.64
CA ARG A 32 -10.85 -5.63 2.88
C ARG A 32 -9.85 -6.41 3.72
N ASN A 33 -9.18 -5.72 4.63
CA ASN A 33 -8.16 -6.29 5.51
C ASN A 33 -8.68 -7.32 6.54
N ASP A 34 -9.97 -7.69 6.47
CA ASP A 34 -10.61 -8.74 7.25
C ASP A 34 -11.44 -9.73 6.38
N GLU A 35 -11.42 -9.57 5.05
CA GLU A 35 -12.25 -10.35 4.11
C GLU A 35 -11.45 -11.40 3.30
N ILE A 36 -10.14 -11.52 3.52
CA ILE A 36 -9.27 -12.48 2.84
C ILE A 36 -8.33 -13.18 3.82
N SER A 37 -8.16 -14.50 3.67
CA SER A 37 -7.18 -15.24 4.47
C SER A 37 -5.76 -14.97 3.97
N LEU A 38 -4.77 -15.06 4.86
CA LEU A 38 -3.37 -14.96 4.46
C LEU A 38 -3.00 -16.04 3.45
N GLU A 39 -3.59 -17.24 3.53
CA GLU A 39 -3.35 -18.34 2.61
C GLU A 39 -3.81 -18.02 1.18
N ASP A 40 -4.98 -17.40 1.03
CA ASP A 40 -5.56 -17.07 -0.28
C ASP A 40 -4.78 -15.97 -1.01
N ILE A 41 -4.05 -15.13 -0.27
CA ILE A 41 -3.16 -14.13 -0.85
C ILE A 41 -2.05 -14.79 -1.72
N ASN A 42 -1.72 -16.06 -1.51
CA ASN A 42 -0.76 -16.80 -2.34
C ASN A 42 -1.14 -16.84 -3.82
N TYR A 43 -2.43 -16.78 -4.17
CA TYR A 43 -2.90 -16.90 -5.56
C TYR A 43 -2.67 -15.66 -6.43
N TYR A 44 -2.20 -14.56 -5.83
CA TYR A 44 -1.90 -13.31 -6.53
C TYR A 44 -0.42 -13.22 -6.91
N ASP A 45 -0.04 -12.29 -7.77
CA ASP A 45 1.36 -12.04 -8.14
C ASP A 45 1.95 -10.83 -7.39
N MET A 46 1.11 -9.83 -7.12
CA MET A 46 1.48 -8.56 -6.50
C MET A 46 0.44 -8.13 -5.47
N ILE A 47 0.89 -7.44 -4.41
CA ILE A 47 0.05 -6.89 -3.36
C ILE A 47 0.17 -5.37 -3.35
N MET A 48 -0.96 -4.68 -3.35
CA MET A 48 -1.08 -3.25 -3.10
C MET A 48 -1.84 -3.03 -1.79
N LEU A 49 -1.31 -2.16 -0.93
CA LEU A 49 -1.91 -1.82 0.36
C LEU A 49 -2.46 -0.40 0.26
N SER A 50 -3.78 -0.25 0.38
CA SER A 50 -4.45 1.03 0.25
C SER A 50 -4.11 1.99 1.41
N PRO A 51 -4.46 3.28 1.27
CA PRO A 51 -4.61 4.16 2.44
C PRO A 51 -5.68 3.61 3.40
N GLY A 52 -5.86 4.28 4.52
CA GLY A 52 -6.91 3.96 5.48
C GLY A 52 -6.82 4.87 6.72
N PRO A 53 -7.85 4.86 7.56
CA PRO A 53 -7.84 5.59 8.82
C PRO A 53 -7.00 4.86 9.88
N GLY A 54 -6.67 5.58 10.96
CA GLY A 54 -6.01 5.00 12.14
C GLY A 54 -4.53 4.73 11.92
N ILE A 55 -4.01 3.72 12.63
CA ILE A 55 -2.59 3.34 12.65
C ILE A 55 -2.40 1.87 12.23
N PRO A 56 -1.20 1.48 11.74
CA PRO A 56 -0.98 0.13 11.22
C PRO A 56 -1.32 -1.02 12.17
N LYS A 57 -1.15 -0.82 13.48
CA LYS A 57 -1.46 -1.82 14.50
C LYS A 57 -2.96 -2.16 14.58
N GLU A 58 -3.83 -1.26 14.14
CA GLU A 58 -5.28 -1.41 14.19
C GLU A 58 -5.87 -1.89 12.85
N ALA A 59 -5.05 -1.98 11.80
CA ALA A 59 -5.47 -2.28 10.44
C ALA A 59 -5.58 -3.80 10.14
N GLY A 60 -6.30 -4.54 10.97
CA GLY A 60 -6.58 -5.97 10.74
C GLY A 60 -5.31 -6.80 10.48
N ILE A 61 -5.32 -7.61 9.42
CA ILE A 61 -4.20 -8.48 9.06
C ILE A 61 -3.07 -7.76 8.28
N LEU A 62 -3.13 -6.44 8.13
CA LEU A 62 -2.22 -5.67 7.25
C LEU A 62 -0.74 -5.95 7.54
N LYS A 63 -0.33 -5.94 8.81
CA LYS A 63 1.07 -6.22 9.20
C LYS A 63 1.43 -7.69 8.95
N ASP A 64 0.50 -8.61 9.17
CA ASP A 64 0.72 -10.05 8.95
C ASP A 64 0.92 -10.36 7.46
N ILE A 65 0.20 -9.66 6.57
CA ILE A 65 0.42 -9.73 5.12
C ILE A 65 1.86 -9.36 4.80
N ILE A 66 2.34 -8.23 5.31
CA ILE A 66 3.70 -7.74 5.03
C ILE A 66 4.73 -8.74 5.58
N TYR A 67 4.60 -9.18 6.84
CA TYR A 67 5.52 -10.17 7.42
C TYR A 67 5.58 -11.46 6.60
N ARG A 68 4.43 -11.94 6.11
CA ARG A 68 4.36 -13.20 5.38
C ARG A 68 4.93 -13.10 3.96
N TYR A 69 4.71 -11.98 3.28
CA TYR A 69 4.95 -11.82 1.85
C TYR A 69 6.13 -10.93 1.46
N ALA A 70 6.69 -10.18 2.41
CA ALA A 70 7.94 -9.46 2.23
C ALA A 70 9.02 -10.38 1.63
N GLY A 71 9.70 -9.90 0.59
CA GLY A 71 10.75 -10.65 -0.11
C GLY A 71 10.27 -11.82 -0.98
N LYS A 72 8.98 -12.18 -0.93
CA LYS A 72 8.40 -13.24 -1.76
C LYS A 72 7.64 -12.70 -2.97
N LYS A 73 7.03 -11.52 -2.81
CA LYS A 73 6.18 -10.88 -3.82
C LYS A 73 6.37 -9.37 -3.76
N PRO A 74 6.21 -8.64 -4.88
CA PRO A 74 6.19 -7.18 -4.83
C PRO A 74 5.03 -6.67 -3.96
N ILE A 75 5.34 -5.76 -3.04
CA ILE A 75 4.37 -5.07 -2.19
C ILE A 75 4.52 -3.56 -2.41
N PHE A 76 3.41 -2.88 -2.68
CA PHE A 76 3.36 -1.43 -2.82
C PHE A 76 2.36 -0.85 -1.83
N GLY A 77 2.79 0.05 -0.96
CA GLY A 77 1.94 0.67 0.06
C GLY A 77 1.71 2.15 -0.18
N VAL A 78 0.49 2.63 0.06
CA VAL A 78 0.12 4.05 0.02
C VAL A 78 -0.39 4.49 1.39
N CYS A 79 0.09 5.63 1.89
CA CYS A 79 -0.33 6.19 3.18
C CYS A 79 -0.24 5.15 4.32
N LEU A 80 -1.36 4.72 4.91
CA LEU A 80 -1.41 3.67 5.94
C LEU A 80 -0.68 2.38 5.51
N GLY A 81 -0.81 1.96 4.26
CA GLY A 81 -0.08 0.82 3.72
C GLY A 81 1.44 1.02 3.73
N LEU A 82 1.92 2.23 3.45
CA LEU A 82 3.34 2.57 3.53
C LEU A 82 3.82 2.64 4.98
N GLN A 83 3.03 3.24 5.88
CA GLN A 83 3.31 3.30 7.30
C GLN A 83 3.44 1.90 7.92
N ALA A 84 2.56 0.97 7.51
CA ALA A 84 2.62 -0.42 7.95
C ALA A 84 3.91 -1.12 7.52
N ILE A 85 4.38 -0.87 6.29
CA ILE A 85 5.67 -1.38 5.80
C ILE A 85 6.81 -0.84 6.68
N VAL A 86 6.83 0.47 6.93
CA VAL A 86 7.85 1.11 7.79
C VAL A 86 7.90 0.45 9.17
N GLU A 87 6.77 0.29 9.85
CA GLU A 87 6.75 -0.34 11.17
C GLU A 87 7.17 -1.81 11.17
N VAL A 88 6.77 -2.59 10.15
CA VAL A 88 7.12 -4.01 10.04
C VAL A 88 8.63 -4.19 9.91
N PHE A 89 9.32 -3.27 9.24
CA PHE A 89 10.77 -3.27 9.12
C PHE A 89 11.50 -2.48 10.22
N GLY A 90 10.81 -2.19 11.34
CA GLY A 90 11.42 -1.62 12.55
C GLY A 90 11.53 -0.10 12.57
N GLY A 91 10.94 0.60 11.59
CA GLY A 91 10.79 2.05 11.64
C GLY A 91 9.69 2.49 12.61
N SER A 92 9.67 3.78 12.92
CA SER A 92 8.66 4.40 13.79
C SER A 92 7.85 5.44 13.03
N ILE A 93 6.54 5.47 13.28
CA ILE A 93 5.65 6.54 12.82
C ILE A 93 5.46 7.54 13.95
N ILE A 94 5.56 8.83 13.63
CA ILE A 94 5.32 9.94 14.56
C ILE A 94 4.20 10.82 14.02
N ASN A 95 3.50 11.52 14.90
CA ASN A 95 2.55 12.54 14.47
C ASN A 95 3.31 13.73 13.90
N MET A 96 2.80 14.27 12.80
CA MET A 96 3.25 15.55 12.26
C MET A 96 2.65 16.69 13.08
N ASP A 97 3.36 17.82 13.15
CA ASP A 97 2.87 19.03 13.82
C ASP A 97 1.67 19.65 13.08
N GLU A 98 1.59 19.45 11.76
CA GLU A 98 0.52 19.93 10.90
C GLU A 98 -0.15 18.80 10.13
N VAL A 99 -1.46 18.94 9.91
CA VAL A 99 -2.27 17.98 9.14
C VAL A 99 -2.43 18.46 7.71
N TYR A 100 -1.96 17.68 6.74
CA TYR A 100 -2.07 17.98 5.32
C TYR A 100 -3.21 17.19 4.68
N HIS A 101 -4.39 17.82 4.54
CA HIS A 101 -5.54 17.25 3.84
C HIS A 101 -5.86 18.05 2.57
N GLY A 102 -5.74 17.40 1.41
CA GLY A 102 -6.03 18.03 0.12
C GLY A 102 -5.00 19.08 -0.32
N VAL A 103 -3.78 19.03 0.23
CA VAL A 103 -2.70 19.96 -0.07
C VAL A 103 -1.67 19.26 -0.97
N ALA A 104 -1.27 19.93 -2.05
CA ALA A 104 -0.12 19.52 -2.85
C ALA A 104 1.15 20.09 -2.23
N THR A 105 2.18 19.26 -2.09
CA THR A 105 3.50 19.66 -1.59
C THR A 105 4.57 19.17 -2.57
N GLU A 106 5.69 19.87 -2.64
CA GLU A 106 6.85 19.43 -3.42
C GLU A 106 7.59 18.32 -2.66
N MET A 107 8.01 17.28 -3.38
CA MET A 107 8.80 16.17 -2.84
C MET A 107 10.14 16.11 -3.54
N GLU A 108 11.22 15.87 -2.80
CA GLU A 108 12.56 15.66 -3.34
C GLU A 108 12.93 14.18 -3.33
N VAL A 109 13.37 13.66 -4.48
CA VAL A 109 13.90 12.29 -4.58
C VAL A 109 15.36 12.27 -4.13
N ILE A 110 15.60 11.80 -2.90
CA ILE A 110 16.94 11.72 -2.31
C ILE A 110 17.70 10.42 -2.63
N ILE A 111 17.02 9.40 -3.18
CA ILE A 111 17.63 8.13 -3.61
C ILE A 111 17.57 8.06 -5.14
N SER A 112 18.69 8.40 -5.78
CA SER A 112 18.75 8.63 -7.24
C SER A 112 18.51 7.39 -8.10
N ASP A 113 18.71 6.19 -7.56
CA ASP A 113 18.55 4.90 -8.27
C ASP A 113 17.30 4.12 -7.84
N ALA A 114 16.42 4.74 -7.05
CA ALA A 114 15.15 4.14 -6.66
C ALA A 114 14.26 3.90 -7.89
N THR A 115 14.07 2.63 -8.26
CA THR A 115 13.39 2.22 -9.50
C THR A 115 11.95 2.76 -9.59
N ILE A 116 11.26 2.89 -8.46
CA ILE A 116 9.89 3.41 -8.35
C ILE A 116 9.74 4.88 -8.78
N PHE A 117 10.82 5.67 -8.69
CA PHE A 117 10.84 7.08 -9.06
C PHE A 117 11.54 7.33 -10.40
N LYS A 118 11.85 6.28 -11.16
CA LYS A 118 12.51 6.42 -12.44
C LYS A 118 11.66 7.25 -13.41
N ASN A 119 12.25 8.32 -13.94
CA ASN A 119 11.60 9.28 -14.86
C ASN A 119 10.42 10.05 -14.25
N ILE A 120 10.30 10.08 -12.92
CA ILE A 120 9.38 10.99 -12.22
C ILE A 120 10.08 12.34 -12.09
N PRO A 121 9.40 13.46 -12.46
CA PRO A 121 9.97 14.80 -12.39
C PRO A 121 10.29 15.24 -10.96
#